data_AF-A0A5E7D6I1-F1
#
_entry.id   AF-A0A5E7D6I1-F1
#
_cell.length_a   1.000
_cell.length_b   1.000
_cell.length_c   1.000
_cell.angle_alpha   90.00
_cell.angle_beta   90.00
_cell.angle_gamma   90.00
#
_symmetry.space_group_name_H-M   'P 1'
#
loop_
_entity.id
_entity.type
_entity.pdbx_description
1 polymer ?
#
loop_
_entity_poly.entity_id
_entity_poly.type
_entity_poly.pdbx_seq_one_letter_code
_entity_poly.pdbx_strand_id
1 'polypeptide(L)'
;MKSFQDGLLTPDEERKLLALSSWHDALDDRALRMNCPDVYHDELLRHADEMDRLKIVTWQEWRDLRIEADQAYLRAVAGEDFTLRPK
;
A
#
# COMPACT_ATOMS: atom_id res chain seq x y z
N MET A 1 -32.01 -13.60 20.42
CA MET A 1 -31.43 -12.39 19.82
C MET A 1 -29.98 -12.32 20.26
N LYS A 2 -29.02 -12.52 19.34
CA LYS A 2 -27.59 -12.41 19.66
C LYS A 2 -27.24 -10.92 19.72
N SER A 3 -26.71 -10.52 20.85
CA SER A 3 -26.32 -9.17 21.22
C SER A 3 -25.33 -8.59 20.21
N PHE A 4 -25.66 -7.46 19.61
CA PHE A 4 -24.75 -6.62 18.82
C PHE A 4 -23.92 -5.71 19.76
N GLN A 5 -23.27 -6.32 20.75
CA GLN A 5 -22.34 -5.69 21.69
C GLN A 5 -21.07 -6.55 21.54
N ASP A 6 -19.94 -6.14 20.96
CA ASP A 6 -19.30 -4.83 20.86
C ASP A 6 -18.53 -4.78 19.53
N GLY A 7 -18.99 -3.98 18.57
CA GLY A 7 -18.37 -3.84 17.25
C GLY A 7 -17.22 -2.83 17.20
N LEU A 8 -16.44 -2.70 18.28
CA LEU A 8 -15.22 -1.89 18.27
C LEU A 8 -14.07 -2.76 17.82
N LEU A 9 -13.42 -2.34 16.74
CA LEU A 9 -12.08 -2.78 16.39
C LEU A 9 -11.21 -2.66 17.65
N THR A 10 -10.41 -3.69 17.92
CA THR A 10 -9.38 -3.55 18.96
C THR A 10 -8.39 -2.45 18.55
N PRO A 11 -7.72 -1.79 19.51
CA PRO A 11 -6.76 -0.74 19.17
C PRO A 11 -5.66 -1.18 18.19
N ASP A 12 -5.31 -2.47 18.18
CA ASP A 12 -4.37 -3.05 17.22
C ASP A 12 -4.98 -3.22 15.81
N GLU A 13 -6.26 -3.58 15.71
CA GLU A 13 -6.98 -3.61 14.43
C GLU A 13 -7.19 -2.21 13.86
N GLU A 14 -7.52 -1.22 14.70
CA GLU A 14 -7.60 0.20 14.28
C GLU A 14 -6.26 0.70 13.76
N ARG A 15 -5.16 0.43 14.47
CA ARG A 15 -3.80 0.77 14.02
C ARG A 15 -3.46 0.12 12.70
N LYS A 16 -3.83 -1.15 12.53
CA LYS A 16 -3.61 -1.88 11.28
C LYS A 16 -4.37 -1.25 10.12
N LEU A 17 -5.64 -0.94 10.32
CA LEU A 17 -6.46 -0.28 9.30
C LEU A 17 -5.90 1.10 8.92
N LEU A 18 -5.47 1.90 9.90
CA LEU A 18 -4.87 3.21 9.64
C LEU A 18 -3.54 3.11 8.89
N ALA A 19 -2.69 2.13 9.24
CA ALA A 19 -1.42 1.92 8.58
C ALA A 19 -1.60 1.42 7.13
N LEU A 20 -2.51 0.48 6.92
CA LEU A 20 -2.87 -0.01 5.58
C LEU A 20 -3.51 1.10 4.75
N SER A 21 -4.43 1.89 5.32
CA SER A 21 -5.03 3.03 4.61
C SER A 21 -3.97 4.01 4.13
N SER A 22 -3.03 4.37 5.01
CA SER A 22 -1.92 5.26 4.65
C SER A 22 -1.04 4.68 3.54
N TRP A 23 -0.83 3.36 3.53
CA TRP A 23 -0.06 2.68 2.49
C TRP A 23 -0.81 2.68 1.14
N HIS A 24 -2.12 2.41 1.16
CA HIS A 24 -2.96 2.45 -0.04
C HIS A 24 -3.11 3.87 -0.60
N ASP A 25 -3.22 4.89 0.26
CA ASP A 25 -3.23 6.29 -0.17
C ASP A 25 -1.93 6.66 -0.90
N ALA A 26 -0.79 6.17 -0.41
CA ALA A 26 0.49 6.32 -1.10
C ALA A 26 0.53 5.56 -2.44
N LEU A 27 -0.06 4.36 -2.50
CA LEU A 27 -0.16 3.56 -3.73
C LEU A 27 -0.98 4.28 -4.81
N ASP A 28 -2.07 4.94 -4.40
CA ASP A 28 -2.96 5.71 -5.27
C ASP A 28 -2.41 7.08 -5.68
N ASP A 29 -1.25 7.52 -5.13
CA ASP A 29 -0.58 8.76 -5.54
C ASP A 29 0.02 8.65 -6.95
N ARG A 30 -0.88 8.81 -7.93
CA ARG A 30 -0.56 8.80 -9.35
C ARG A 30 0.33 9.98 -9.74
N ALA A 31 0.28 11.11 -9.03
CA ALA A 31 1.12 12.26 -9.32
C ALA A 31 2.59 11.94 -9.00
N LEU A 32 2.85 11.34 -7.84
CA LEU A 32 4.19 10.89 -7.45
C LEU A 32 4.67 9.77 -8.38
N ARG A 33 3.80 8.80 -8.71
CA ARG A 33 4.09 7.70 -9.62
C ARG A 33 4.54 8.15 -11.02
N MET A 34 3.94 9.21 -11.56
CA MET A 34 4.30 9.75 -12.87
C MET A 34 5.51 10.69 -12.84
N ASN A 35 5.74 11.39 -11.72
CA ASN A 35 6.82 12.37 -11.61
C ASN A 35 8.17 11.72 -11.27
N CYS A 36 8.17 10.83 -10.27
CA CYS A 36 9.36 10.13 -9.77
C CYS A 36 9.00 8.70 -9.34
N PRO A 37 8.96 7.73 -10.27
CA PRO A 37 8.57 6.35 -9.96
C PRO A 37 9.50 5.68 -8.92
N ASP A 38 10.78 6.03 -8.88
CA ASP A 38 11.72 5.49 -7.89
C ASP A 38 11.39 5.97 -6.47
N VAL A 39 11.09 7.27 -6.29
CA VAL A 39 10.71 7.84 -4.99
C VAL A 39 9.36 7.29 -4.52
N TYR A 40 8.42 7.14 -5.45
CA TYR A 40 7.14 6.48 -5.19
C TYR A 40 7.33 5.05 -4.67
N HIS A 41 8.22 4.28 -5.31
CA HIS A 41 8.50 2.91 -4.91
C HIS A 41 9.17 2.82 -3.53
N ASP A 42 10.18 3.66 -3.28
CA ASP A 42 10.87 3.70 -1.99
C ASP A 42 9.93 4.07 -0.84
N GLU A 43 8.99 4.99 -1.04
CA GLU A 43 7.99 5.34 -0.01
C GLU A 43 7.05 4.17 0.31
N LEU A 44 6.58 3.42 -0.68
CA LEU A 44 5.74 2.23 -0.47
C LEU A 44 6.48 1.14 0.32
N LEU A 45 7.76 0.91 -0.01
CA LEU A 45 8.60 -0.03 0.73
C LEU A 45 8.84 0.45 2.17
N ARG A 46 9.09 1.75 2.36
CA ARG A 46 9.29 2.34 3.70
C ARG A 46 8.07 2.12 4.59
N HIS A 47 6.87 2.35 4.07
CA HIS A 47 5.63 2.12 4.82
C HIS A 47 5.43 0.63 5.13
N ALA A 48 5.70 -0.27 4.17
CA ALA A 48 5.61 -1.72 4.42
C ALA A 48 6.59 -2.18 5.51
N ASP A 49 7.84 -1.75 5.42
CA ASP A 49 8.88 -2.10 6.39
C ASP A 49 8.60 -1.52 7.78
N GLU A 50 7.99 -0.34 7.87
CA GLU A 50 7.52 0.24 9.13
C GLU A 50 6.40 -0.59 9.76
N MET A 51 5.44 -1.07 8.95
CA MET A 51 4.37 -1.95 9.41
C MET A 51 4.88 -3.30 9.93
N ASP A 52 5.86 -3.91 9.26
CA ASP A 52 6.50 -5.16 9.73
C ASP A 52 7.30 -4.92 11.04
N ARG A 53 8.07 -3.83 11.09
CA ARG A 53 8.85 -3.44 12.29
C ARG A 53 7.96 -3.24 13.52
N LEU A 54 6.78 -2.63 13.33
CA LEU A 54 5.79 -2.41 14.38
C LEU A 54 4.92 -3.65 14.65
N LYS A 55 5.13 -4.75 13.90
CA LYS A 55 4.34 -5.99 13.97
C LYS A 55 2.84 -5.77 13.73
N ILE A 56 2.52 -4.74 12.94
CA ILE A 56 1.15 -4.40 12.54
C ILE A 56 0.63 -5.40 11.49
N VAL A 57 1.52 -5.84 10.60
CA VAL A 57 1.25 -6.83 9.57
C VAL A 57 2.05 -8.10 9.84
N THR A 58 1.53 -9.22 9.36
CA THR A 58 2.28 -10.48 9.33
C THR A 58 3.32 -10.44 8.21
N TRP A 59 4.33 -11.30 8.29
CA TRP A 59 5.33 -11.45 7.22
C TRP A 59 4.71 -11.73 5.84
N GLN A 60 3.61 -12.49 5.80
CA GLN A 60 2.89 -12.77 4.55
C GLN A 60 2.25 -11.51 3.99
N GLU A 61 1.56 -10.73 4.83
CA GLU A 61 0.95 -9.46 4.43
C GLU A 61 2.00 -8.43 3.99
N TRP A 62 3.12 -8.32 4.72
CA TRP A 62 4.26 -7.50 4.32
C TRP A 62 4.81 -7.89 2.94
N ARG A 63 4.96 -9.19 2.70
CA ARG A 63 5.42 -9.70 1.40
C ARG A 63 4.44 -9.34 0.28
N ASP A 64 3.14 -9.48 0.53
CA ASP A 64 2.10 -9.19 -0.46
C ASP A 64 2.08 -7.69 -0.80
N LEU A 65 2.20 -6.81 0.21
CA LEU A 65 2.33 -5.36 0.02
C LEU A 65 3.54 -4.99 -0.86
N ARG A 66 4.68 -5.63 -0.63
CA ARG A 66 5.89 -5.39 -1.44
C ARG A 66 5.72 -5.85 -2.88
N ILE A 67 5.07 -7.00 -3.10
CA ILE A 67 4.76 -7.48 -4.45
C ILE A 67 3.85 -6.50 -5.17
N GLU A 68 2.84 -5.94 -4.50
CA GLU A 68 1.94 -4.94 -5.08
C GLU A 68 2.67 -3.62 -5.40
N ALA A 69 3.58 -3.16 -4.51
CA ALA A 69 4.44 -2.01 -4.78
C ALA A 69 5.36 -2.22 -5.99
N ASP A 70 5.99 -3.40 -6.09
CA ASP A 70 6.83 -3.79 -7.23
C ASP A 70 6.01 -3.77 -8.54
N GLN A 71 4.80 -4.32 -8.51
CA GLN A 71 3.92 -4.33 -9.68
C GLN A 71 3.51 -2.91 -10.09
N ALA A 72 3.16 -2.05 -9.13
CA ALA A 72 2.80 -0.66 -9.40
C ALA A 72 3.99 0.12 -10.00
N TYR A 73 5.20 -0.09 -9.47
CA TYR A 73 6.43 0.48 -10.02
C TYR A 73 6.71 -0.01 -11.44
N LEU A 74 6.61 -1.32 -11.70
CA LEU A 74 6.80 -1.87 -13.04
C LEU A 74 5.81 -1.27 -14.05
N ARG A 75 4.55 -1.05 -13.67
CA ARG A 75 3.56 -0.37 -14.53
C ARG A 75 3.93 1.09 -14.81
N ALA A 76 4.44 1.78 -13.79
CA ALA A 76 4.90 3.17 -13.91
C ALA A 76 6.11 3.29 -14.85
N VAL A 77 7.12 2.43 -14.67
CA VAL A 77 8.37 2.42 -15.45
C VAL A 77 8.17 1.87 -16.86
N ALA A 78 7.32 0.85 -17.05
CA ALA A 78 6.99 0.31 -18.37
C ALA A 78 6.21 1.32 -19.24
N GLY A 79 5.79 2.45 -18.68
CA GLY A 79 5.01 3.45 -19.40
C GLY A 79 3.64 2.90 -19.82
N GLU A 80 3.05 1.97 -19.07
CA GLU A 80 1.65 1.54 -19.32
C GLU A 80 0.68 2.73 -19.19
N ASP A 81 1.00 3.72 -18.35
CA ASP A 81 0.32 5.02 -18.30
C ASP A 81 0.57 5.89 -19.56
N PHE A 82 1.60 5.60 -20.37
CA PHE A 82 2.03 6.35 -21.56
C PHE A 82 1.57 5.72 -22.90
N THR A 83 1.13 4.45 -22.91
CA THR A 83 0.94 3.65 -24.14
C THR A 83 -0.45 3.75 -24.77
N LEU A 84 -1.36 4.58 -24.26
CA LEU A 84 -2.60 4.92 -24.98
C LEU A 84 -2.35 6.01 -26.04
N ARG A 85 -1.52 5.72 -27.04
CA ARG A 85 -1.68 6.32 -28.37
C ARG A 85 -1.95 5.21 -29.38
N PRO A 86 -3.20 4.98 -29.80
CA PRO A 86 -3.46 4.17 -30.98
C PRO A 86 -2.89 4.90 -32.20
N LYS A 87 -2.22 4.14 -33.09
CA LYS A 87 -1.82 4.61 -34.43
C LYS A 87 -3.04 4.83 -35.32
#